data_AF-A0A2D4PP98-F1
#
_entry.id   AF-A0A2D4PP98-F1
#
_cell.length_a   1.000
_cell.length_b   1.000
_cell.length_c   1.000
_cell.angle_alpha   90.00
_cell.angle_beta   90.00
_cell.angle_gamma   90.00
#
_symmetry.space_group_name_H-M   'P 1'
#
loop_
_entity.id
_entity.type
_entity.pdbx_description
1 polymer ?
#
loop_
_entity_poly.entity_id
_entity_poly.type
_entity_poly.pdbx_seq_one_letter_code
_entity_poly.pdbx_strand_id
1 'polypeptide(L)'
;KSHRQGHMVKVDWLDRLTFREIEMINESEKRSSNFMYLMIEFRCVKCDDKEYAIVYYEKDGDEASPIYTSSEIVKVPDPQMSMENLVESKHHKLARSLRSGPSDHDLKPNATTRDQLNIIVSYPPTKQLTYEEQDLVWKFRYYLTHQEKALTKFLKCVNWHLPQEAKQALELLGKWKPMDVEDSLELLSSQFTNPTVRRYAVARLQQADDEDLLMYLLQLVQALKYENFD
;
A
#
# COMPACT_ATOMS: atom_id res chain seq x y z
N LYS A 1 -1.40 42.31 -13.41
CA LYS A 1 -1.82 41.80 -12.07
C LYS A 1 -3.03 42.57 -11.52
N SER A 2 -3.06 43.91 -11.57
CA SER A 2 -4.17 44.75 -11.10
C SER A 2 -5.55 44.47 -11.74
N HIS A 3 -5.60 44.07 -13.02
CA HIS A 3 -6.86 43.70 -13.71
C HIS A 3 -7.52 42.43 -13.13
N ARG A 4 -6.74 41.40 -12.77
CA ARG A 4 -7.27 40.14 -12.18
C ARG A 4 -7.67 40.30 -10.71
N GLN A 5 -7.12 41.30 -10.03
CA GLN A 5 -7.38 41.59 -8.61
C GLN A 5 -8.58 42.54 -8.40
N GLY A 6 -9.22 43.03 -9.47
CA GLY A 6 -10.36 43.96 -9.40
C GLY A 6 -9.99 45.41 -9.10
N HIS A 7 -8.69 45.73 -9.07
CA HIS A 7 -8.19 47.10 -8.85
C HIS A 7 -8.24 47.99 -10.10
N MET A 8 -8.60 47.42 -11.25
CA MET A 8 -8.86 48.14 -12.50
C MET A 8 -10.24 47.71 -13.03
N VAL A 9 -11.01 48.67 -13.51
CA VAL A 9 -12.30 48.39 -14.18
C VAL A 9 -12.02 47.56 -15.43
N LYS A 10 -12.73 46.44 -15.56
CA LYS A 10 -12.66 45.57 -16.73
C LYS A 10 -13.19 46.31 -17.96
N VAL A 11 -12.38 46.39 -19.02
CA VAL A 11 -12.75 47.03 -20.28
C VAL A 11 -12.47 46.03 -21.39
N ASP A 12 -13.48 45.24 -21.74
CA ASP A 12 -13.34 44.02 -22.56
C ASP A 12 -12.60 44.22 -23.89
N TRP A 13 -12.77 45.35 -24.55
CA TRP A 13 -12.07 45.62 -25.82
C TRP A 13 -10.59 45.99 -25.61
N LEU A 14 -10.28 46.73 -24.55
CA LEU A 14 -8.91 47.17 -24.21
C LEU A 14 -8.11 46.02 -23.60
N ASP A 15 -8.75 45.19 -22.79
CA ASP A 15 -8.14 44.00 -22.19
C ASP A 15 -7.74 42.98 -23.27
N ARG A 16 -8.57 42.79 -24.30
CA ARG A 16 -8.22 41.93 -25.44
C ARG A 16 -7.01 42.45 -26.21
N LEU A 17 -6.93 43.76 -26.42
CA LEU A 17 -5.80 44.37 -27.13
C LEU A 17 -4.51 44.28 -26.29
N THR A 18 -4.61 44.58 -25.00
CA THR A 18 -3.46 44.55 -24.08
C THR A 18 -2.94 43.13 -23.82
N PHE A 19 -3.81 42.14 -23.66
CA PHE A 19 -3.37 40.74 -23.52
C PHE A 19 -2.70 40.22 -24.80
N ARG A 20 -3.23 40.60 -25.97
CA ARG A 20 -2.60 40.28 -27.26
C ARG A 20 -1.21 40.92 -27.37
N GLU A 21 -1.07 42.18 -26.96
CA GLU A 21 0.22 42.87 -26.99
C GLU A 21 1.23 42.23 -26.03
N ILE A 22 0.81 41.86 -24.82
CA ILE A 22 1.65 41.15 -23.84
C ILE A 22 2.13 39.80 -24.40
N GLU A 23 1.25 39.07 -25.09
CA GLU A 23 1.59 37.80 -25.71
C GLU A 23 2.60 37.97 -26.84
N MET A 24 2.42 38.98 -27.71
CA MET A 24 3.36 39.30 -28.78
C MET A 24 4.74 39.73 -28.24
N ILE A 25 4.78 40.53 -27.16
CA ILE A 25 6.03 40.93 -26.51
C ILE A 25 6.75 39.69 -25.97
N ASN A 26 6.05 38.83 -25.22
CA ASN A 26 6.63 37.61 -24.65
C ASN A 26 7.11 36.64 -25.75
N GLU A 27 6.39 36.52 -26.85
CA GLU A 27 6.80 35.70 -27.99
C GLU A 27 8.00 36.28 -28.73
N SER A 28 8.06 37.61 -28.89
CA SER A 28 9.22 38.27 -29.49
C SER A 28 10.48 38.09 -28.63
N GLU A 29 10.37 38.20 -27.30
CA GLU A 29 11.49 37.95 -26.38
C GLU A 29 11.94 36.48 -26.45
N LYS A 30 11.01 35.52 -26.42
CA LYS A 30 11.31 34.08 -26.57
C LYS A 30 12.01 33.75 -27.88
N ARG A 31 11.64 34.41 -28.99
CA ARG A 31 12.27 34.18 -30.30
C ARG A 31 13.62 34.89 -30.45
N SER A 32 13.81 36.02 -29.76
CA SER A 32 15.04 36.82 -29.84
C SER A 32 16.18 36.29 -28.97
N SER A 33 15.87 35.39 -28.05
CA SER A 33 16.80 34.91 -27.03
C SER A 33 17.08 33.43 -27.15
N ASN A 34 18.33 33.03 -26.97
CA ASN A 34 18.76 31.63 -26.93
C ASN A 34 18.63 30.99 -25.53
N PHE A 35 18.01 31.69 -24.57
CA PHE A 35 17.82 31.18 -23.21
C PHE A 35 16.51 30.37 -23.08
N MET A 36 16.50 29.41 -22.17
CA MET A 36 15.31 28.64 -21.82
C MET A 36 14.37 29.49 -20.96
N TYR A 37 13.08 29.50 -21.28
CA TYR A 37 12.07 30.27 -20.56
C TYR A 37 11.11 29.36 -19.80
N LEU A 38 10.90 29.65 -18.50
CA LEU A 38 9.88 29.02 -17.69
C LEU A 38 8.91 30.09 -17.18
N MET A 39 7.62 29.90 -17.47
CA MET A 39 6.56 30.76 -16.96
C MET A 39 5.89 30.05 -15.78
N ILE A 40 6.02 30.62 -14.58
CA ILE A 40 5.42 30.09 -13.36
C ILE A 40 4.31 31.04 -12.92
N GLU A 41 3.07 30.55 -12.92
CA GLU A 41 1.93 31.26 -12.37
C GLU A 41 1.68 30.80 -10.92
N PHE A 42 1.97 31.66 -9.95
CA PHE A 42 1.67 31.38 -8.54
C PHE A 42 0.20 31.70 -8.24
N ARG A 43 -0.52 30.72 -7.70
CA ARG A 43 -1.89 30.93 -7.23
C ARG A 43 -1.88 31.64 -5.88
N CYS A 44 -2.65 32.72 -5.77
CA CYS A 44 -2.87 33.44 -4.52
C CYS A 44 -4.23 33.05 -3.93
N VAL A 45 -4.31 32.92 -2.60
CA VAL A 45 -5.54 32.63 -1.87
C VAL A 45 -5.95 33.88 -1.09
N LYS A 46 -7.25 34.20 -1.12
CA LYS A 46 -7.84 35.30 -0.35
C LYS A 46 -8.45 34.75 0.93
N CYS A 47 -8.05 35.27 2.08
CA CYS A 47 -8.68 35.03 3.38
C CYS A 47 -8.93 36.38 4.03
N ASP A 48 -10.17 36.65 4.48
CA ASP A 48 -10.58 37.89 5.16
C ASP A 48 -10.06 39.18 4.49
N ASP A 49 -10.29 39.30 3.18
CA ASP A 49 -9.89 40.45 2.34
C ASP A 49 -8.38 40.71 2.23
N LYS A 50 -7.54 39.77 2.70
CA LYS A 50 -6.09 39.79 2.53
C LYS A 50 -5.63 38.70 1.58
N GLU A 51 -4.71 39.07 0.68
CA GLU A 51 -4.08 38.15 -0.27
C GLU A 51 -2.88 37.46 0.37
N TYR A 52 -2.88 36.13 0.37
CA TYR A 52 -1.80 35.29 0.88
C TYR A 52 -1.12 34.54 -0.27
N ALA A 53 0.21 34.57 -0.30
CA ALA A 53 1.00 33.69 -1.15
C ALA A 53 1.11 32.31 -0.46
N ILE A 54 0.81 31.24 -1.19
CA ILE A 54 1.08 29.88 -0.69
C ILE A 54 2.57 29.62 -0.89
N VAL A 55 3.29 29.40 0.20
CA VAL A 55 4.69 28.96 0.18
C VAL A 55 4.71 27.53 0.71
N TYR A 56 5.19 26.60 -0.11
CA TYR A 56 5.51 25.24 0.35
C TYR A 56 6.85 25.30 1.08
N TYR A 57 6.89 24.80 2.30
CA TYR A 57 8.10 24.67 3.09
C TYR A 57 8.34 23.19 3.38
N GLU A 58 9.45 22.67 2.86
CA GLU A 58 9.94 21.33 3.16
C GLU A 58 11.09 21.44 4.14
N LYS A 59 11.01 20.66 5.22
CA LYS A 59 12.09 20.58 6.19
C LYS A 59 13.30 19.96 5.48
N ASP A 60 14.44 20.65 5.51
CA ASP A 60 15.69 20.28 4.84
C ASP A 60 15.74 20.49 3.29
N GLY A 61 14.78 21.22 2.71
CA GLY A 61 14.75 21.51 1.26
C GLY A 61 15.85 22.46 0.74
N ASP A 62 16.62 23.09 1.63
CA ASP A 62 17.76 23.96 1.29
C ASP A 62 19.08 23.17 1.11
N GLU A 63 19.10 21.85 1.34
CA GLU A 63 20.27 21.04 1.00
C GLU A 63 20.46 21.00 -0.52
N ALA A 64 21.54 21.63 -0.99
CA ALA A 64 21.87 21.68 -2.40
C ALA A 64 22.10 20.27 -2.95
N SER A 65 21.10 19.70 -3.62
CA SER A 65 21.29 18.48 -4.42
C SER A 65 22.22 18.81 -5.60
N PRO A 66 23.36 18.11 -5.77
CA PRO A 66 24.22 18.35 -6.91
C PRO A 66 23.48 18.01 -8.20
N ILE A 67 23.22 19.03 -9.02
CA ILE A 67 22.64 18.86 -10.36
C ILE A 67 23.76 18.35 -11.27
N TYR A 68 23.77 17.05 -11.56
CA TYR A 68 24.69 16.46 -12.52
C TYR A 68 24.17 16.68 -13.95
N THR A 69 24.84 17.53 -14.73
CA THR A 69 24.48 17.83 -16.13
C THR A 69 25.11 16.86 -17.14
N SER A 70 25.62 15.71 -16.71
CA SER A 70 26.21 14.70 -17.61
C SER A 70 25.16 13.68 -18.04
N SER A 71 25.16 13.35 -19.34
CA SER A 71 24.31 12.32 -19.97
C SER A 71 24.68 10.88 -19.60
N GLU A 72 25.30 10.67 -18.44
CA GLU A 72 25.58 9.34 -17.91
C GLU A 72 24.37 8.83 -17.14
N ILE A 73 24.27 7.51 -16.98
CA ILE A 73 23.22 6.88 -16.17
C ILE A 73 23.42 7.34 -14.71
N VAL A 74 22.68 8.38 -14.31
CA VAL A 74 22.69 8.92 -12.95
C VAL A 74 21.75 8.08 -12.09
N LYS A 75 22.25 7.58 -10.96
CA LYS A 75 21.41 7.00 -9.92
C LYS A 75 20.71 8.14 -9.20
N VAL A 76 19.45 8.38 -9.55
CA VAL A 76 18.58 9.32 -8.84
C VAL A 76 18.10 8.62 -7.56
N PRO A 77 18.37 9.16 -6.36
CA PRO A 77 17.74 8.65 -5.15
C PRO A 77 16.24 8.92 -5.26
N ASP A 78 15.46 7.85 -5.34
CA ASP A 78 14.00 7.92 -5.27
C ASP A 78 13.58 7.78 -3.80
N PRO A 79 13.15 8.88 -3.14
CA PRO A 79 12.73 8.85 -1.75
C PRO A 79 11.51 7.93 -1.52
N GLN A 80 10.76 7.64 -2.59
CA GLN A 80 9.53 6.87 -2.56
C GLN A 80 9.75 5.38 -2.85
N MET A 81 10.96 4.95 -3.23
CA MET A 81 11.24 3.55 -3.60
C MET A 81 11.01 2.56 -2.45
N SER A 82 11.13 3.01 -1.20
CA SER A 82 10.84 2.22 0.01
C SER A 82 9.49 2.57 0.63
N MET A 83 8.71 3.48 0.02
CA MET A 83 7.38 3.84 0.49
C MET A 83 6.33 2.86 -0.07
N GLU A 84 5.20 2.79 0.62
CA GLU A 84 4.06 2.00 0.16
C GLU A 84 3.57 2.51 -1.21
N ASN A 85 3.36 1.59 -2.14
CA ASN A 85 2.75 1.92 -3.42
C ASN A 85 1.25 2.25 -3.21
N LEU A 86 0.93 3.54 -3.21
CA LEU A 86 -0.44 4.04 -2.99
C LEU A 86 -1.45 3.51 -4.03
N VAL A 87 -1.00 3.23 -5.26
CA VAL A 87 -1.85 2.69 -6.32
C VAL A 87 -2.24 1.26 -6.00
N GLU A 88 -1.28 0.43 -5.58
CA GLU A 88 -1.52 -0.94 -5.14
C GLU A 88 -2.37 -0.97 -3.87
N SER A 89 -2.07 -0.15 -2.86
CA SER A 89 -2.86 -0.04 -1.63
C SER A 89 -4.33 0.32 -1.91
N LYS A 90 -4.55 1.26 -2.84
CA LYS A 90 -5.90 1.64 -3.28
C LYS A 90 -6.57 0.50 -4.06
N HIS A 91 -5.86 -0.14 -4.98
CA HIS A 91 -6.37 -1.27 -5.75
C HIS A 91 -6.85 -2.40 -4.83
N HIS A 92 -6.00 -2.80 -3.89
CA HIS A 92 -6.23 -3.84 -2.90
C HIS A 92 -7.48 -3.58 -2.06
N LYS A 93 -7.60 -2.36 -1.51
CA LYS A 93 -8.80 -1.95 -0.73
C LYS A 93 -10.08 -1.98 -1.57
N LEU A 94 -10.01 -1.56 -2.83
CA LEU A 94 -11.17 -1.57 -3.74
C LEU A 94 -11.55 -2.99 -4.17
N ALA A 95 -10.57 -3.82 -4.51
CA ALA A 95 -10.78 -5.21 -4.93
C ALA A 95 -11.52 -6.02 -3.85
N ARG A 96 -11.18 -5.77 -2.58
CA ARG A 96 -11.76 -6.48 -1.43
C ARG A 96 -13.09 -5.90 -0.94
N SER A 97 -13.26 -4.57 -0.96
CA SER A 97 -14.49 -3.91 -0.50
C SER A 97 -15.66 -4.00 -1.49
N LEU A 98 -15.39 -3.93 -2.81
CA LEU A 98 -16.44 -3.93 -3.83
C LEU A 98 -16.95 -5.33 -4.21
N ARG A 99 -16.21 -6.39 -3.86
CA ARG A 99 -16.51 -7.76 -4.31
C ARG A 99 -16.83 -8.76 -3.21
N SER A 100 -16.71 -8.40 -1.93
CA SER A 100 -17.14 -9.25 -0.81
C SER A 100 -18.67 -9.30 -0.69
N GLY A 101 -19.32 -9.81 -1.72
CA GLY A 101 -20.74 -10.15 -1.72
C GLY A 101 -20.97 -11.58 -1.20
N PRO A 102 -22.23 -11.95 -0.86
CA PRO A 102 -22.59 -13.28 -0.39
C PRO A 102 -22.21 -14.44 -1.33
N SER A 103 -21.96 -14.15 -2.62
CA SER A 103 -21.67 -15.14 -3.67
C SER A 103 -20.24 -15.69 -3.67
N ASP A 104 -19.35 -15.22 -2.80
CA ASP A 104 -17.97 -15.76 -2.71
C ASP A 104 -17.93 -17.20 -2.17
N HIS A 105 -18.95 -17.63 -1.43
CA HIS A 105 -19.00 -18.97 -0.82
C HIS A 105 -18.98 -20.12 -1.83
N ASP A 106 -19.53 -19.91 -3.03
CA ASP A 106 -19.64 -20.93 -4.07
C ASP A 106 -18.56 -20.80 -5.16
N LEU A 107 -17.61 -19.88 -4.97
CA LEU A 107 -16.60 -19.57 -5.98
C LEU A 107 -15.57 -20.70 -6.08
N LYS A 108 -15.65 -21.47 -7.17
CA LYS A 108 -14.67 -22.52 -7.48
C LYS A 108 -13.64 -22.00 -8.49
N PRO A 109 -12.34 -22.15 -8.23
CA PRO A 109 -11.31 -21.76 -9.18
C PRO A 109 -11.39 -22.64 -10.43
N ASN A 110 -11.08 -22.06 -11.59
CA ASN A 110 -10.83 -22.85 -12.79
C ASN A 110 -9.51 -23.63 -12.65
N ALA A 111 -9.23 -24.56 -13.57
CA ALA A 111 -8.03 -25.41 -13.49
C ALA A 111 -6.74 -24.60 -13.40
N THR A 112 -6.58 -23.58 -14.25
CA THR A 112 -5.40 -22.70 -14.26
C THR A 112 -5.22 -21.95 -12.95
N THR A 113 -6.30 -21.37 -12.42
CA THR A 113 -6.29 -20.63 -11.15
C THR A 113 -6.03 -21.56 -9.96
N ARG A 114 -6.56 -22.78 -9.99
CA ARG A 114 -6.27 -23.80 -8.98
C ARG A 114 -4.78 -24.15 -8.98
N ASP A 115 -4.20 -24.36 -10.16
CA ASP A 115 -2.78 -24.70 -10.28
C ASP A 115 -1.89 -23.52 -9.81
N GLN A 116 -2.28 -22.28 -10.11
CA GLN A 116 -1.66 -21.08 -9.55
C GLN A 116 -1.77 -21.01 -8.02
N LEU A 117 -2.94 -21.26 -7.45
CA LEU A 117 -3.14 -21.30 -5.99
C LEU A 117 -2.26 -22.38 -5.34
N ASN A 118 -2.14 -23.55 -5.97
CA ASN A 118 -1.27 -24.62 -5.47
C ASN A 118 0.21 -24.23 -5.47
N ILE A 119 0.66 -23.48 -6.49
CA ILE A 119 2.03 -22.91 -6.53
C ILE A 119 2.22 -21.92 -5.39
N ILE A 120 1.24 -21.05 -5.14
CA ILE A 120 1.32 -20.05 -4.05
C ILE A 120 1.37 -20.75 -2.69
N VAL A 121 0.56 -21.80 -2.49
CA VAL A 121 0.53 -22.58 -1.24
C VAL A 121 1.85 -23.32 -1.00
N SER A 122 2.55 -23.77 -2.05
CA SER A 122 3.83 -24.47 -1.92
C SER A 122 5.04 -23.56 -1.66
N TYR A 123 4.83 -22.23 -1.62
CA TYR A 123 5.92 -21.30 -1.34
C TYR A 123 6.53 -21.48 0.05
N PRO A 124 7.86 -21.27 0.18
CA PRO A 124 8.50 -21.32 1.49
C PRO A 124 7.94 -20.23 2.42
N PRO A 125 7.97 -20.43 3.75
CA PRO A 125 7.49 -19.45 4.73
C PRO A 125 8.12 -18.05 4.59
N THR A 126 9.37 -17.98 4.10
CA THR A 126 10.12 -16.73 3.93
C THR A 126 9.72 -15.92 2.70
N LYS A 127 9.01 -16.52 1.74
CA LYS A 127 8.60 -15.81 0.52
C LYS A 127 7.43 -14.88 0.83
N GLN A 128 7.60 -13.61 0.47
CA GLN A 128 6.54 -12.61 0.51
C GLN A 128 5.61 -12.77 -0.68
N LEU A 129 4.31 -12.66 -0.44
CA LEU A 129 3.29 -12.68 -1.48
C LEU A 129 3.11 -11.28 -2.08
N THR A 130 3.03 -11.21 -3.40
CA THR A 130 2.66 -9.99 -4.12
C THR A 130 1.20 -9.62 -3.85
N TYR A 131 0.83 -8.35 -4.03
CA TYR A 131 -0.57 -7.91 -3.82
C TYR A 131 -1.56 -8.69 -4.69
N GLU A 132 -1.20 -9.00 -5.95
CA GLU A 132 -2.05 -9.80 -6.84
C GLU A 132 -2.26 -11.23 -6.33
N GLU A 133 -1.21 -11.88 -5.83
CA GLU A 133 -1.31 -13.21 -5.22
C GLU A 133 -2.15 -13.17 -3.94
N GLN A 134 -1.98 -12.13 -3.12
CA GLN A 134 -2.78 -11.96 -1.90
C GLN A 134 -4.26 -11.79 -2.21
N ASP A 135 -4.60 -11.00 -3.24
CA ASP A 135 -5.98 -10.82 -3.67
C ASP A 135 -6.56 -12.09 -4.28
N LEU A 136 -5.75 -12.89 -4.97
CA LEU A 136 -6.18 -14.19 -5.48
C LEU A 136 -6.50 -15.17 -4.34
N VAL A 137 -5.63 -15.24 -3.33
CA VAL A 137 -5.84 -16.07 -2.11
C VAL A 137 -7.07 -15.59 -1.36
N TRP A 138 -7.25 -14.27 -1.19
CA TRP A 138 -8.42 -13.68 -0.54
C TRP A 138 -9.72 -14.02 -1.28
N LYS A 139 -9.71 -13.93 -2.62
CA LYS A 139 -10.87 -14.24 -3.45
C LYS A 139 -11.35 -15.68 -3.31
N PHE A 140 -10.42 -16.64 -3.25
CA PHE A 140 -10.74 -18.08 -3.13
C PHE A 140 -10.62 -18.60 -1.68
N ARG A 141 -10.70 -17.72 -0.68
CA ARG A 141 -10.55 -18.06 0.75
C ARG A 141 -11.43 -19.23 1.22
N TYR A 142 -12.68 -19.30 0.76
CA TYR A 142 -13.61 -20.39 1.10
C TYR A 142 -13.23 -21.73 0.44
N TYR A 143 -12.65 -21.71 -0.76
CA TYR A 143 -12.15 -22.93 -1.39
C TYR A 143 -10.90 -23.46 -0.66
N LEU A 144 -10.05 -22.55 -0.18
CA LEU A 144 -8.81 -22.87 0.51
C LEU A 144 -9.00 -23.42 1.93
N THR A 145 -10.18 -23.28 2.54
CA THR A 145 -10.43 -23.78 3.91
C THR A 145 -10.21 -25.29 4.06
N HIS A 146 -10.31 -26.05 2.96
CA HIS A 146 -10.06 -27.49 2.97
C HIS A 146 -8.57 -27.87 2.95
N GLN A 147 -7.67 -26.90 2.69
CA GLN A 147 -6.23 -27.12 2.56
C GLN A 147 -5.50 -26.51 3.75
N GLU A 148 -4.96 -27.36 4.63
CA GLU A 148 -4.32 -26.90 5.89
C GLU A 148 -3.10 -25.99 5.64
N LYS A 149 -2.25 -26.36 4.67
CA LYS A 149 -1.04 -25.60 4.30
C LYS A 149 -1.33 -24.22 3.71
N ALA A 150 -2.57 -23.98 3.26
CA ALA A 150 -2.97 -22.68 2.73
C ALA A 150 -3.27 -21.66 3.83
N LEU A 151 -3.48 -22.10 5.07
CA LEU A 151 -3.90 -21.23 6.17
C LEU A 151 -2.86 -20.16 6.50
N THR A 152 -1.56 -20.53 6.58
CA THR A 152 -0.50 -19.55 6.85
C THR A 152 -0.39 -18.52 5.74
N LYS A 153 -0.56 -18.94 4.48
CA LYS A 153 -0.58 -18.02 3.32
C LYS A 153 -1.77 -17.08 3.38
N PHE A 154 -2.97 -17.61 3.68
CA PHE A 154 -4.18 -16.80 3.84
C PHE A 154 -3.99 -15.73 4.92
N LEU A 155 -3.49 -16.11 6.10
CA LEU A 155 -3.28 -15.18 7.22
C LEU A 155 -2.26 -14.07 6.91
N LYS A 156 -1.27 -14.33 6.04
CA LYS A 156 -0.33 -13.30 5.54
C LYS A 156 -0.98 -12.30 4.59
N CYS A 157 -2.07 -12.67 3.93
CA CYS A 157 -2.80 -11.81 3.00
C CYS A 157 -3.79 -10.87 3.70
N VAL A 158 -4.10 -11.11 4.98
CA VAL A 158 -5.11 -10.35 5.75
C VAL A 158 -4.53 -9.02 6.18
N ASN A 159 -5.25 -7.93 5.91
CA ASN A 159 -4.91 -6.65 6.52
C ASN A 159 -5.52 -6.51 7.92
N TRP A 160 -4.72 -6.79 8.94
CA TRP A 160 -5.15 -6.72 10.35
C TRP A 160 -5.54 -5.30 10.83
N HIS A 161 -5.17 -4.24 10.10
CA HIS A 161 -5.59 -2.86 10.41
C HIS A 161 -7.05 -2.59 10.02
N LEU A 162 -7.64 -3.43 9.17
CA LEU A 162 -9.04 -3.32 8.75
C LEU A 162 -9.90 -4.27 9.59
N PRO A 163 -10.75 -3.76 10.51
CA PRO A 163 -11.52 -4.61 11.43
C PRO A 163 -12.46 -5.59 10.72
N GLN A 164 -12.98 -5.23 9.55
CA GLN A 164 -13.86 -6.08 8.75
C GLN A 164 -13.11 -7.31 8.19
N GLU A 165 -11.92 -7.10 7.62
CA GLU A 165 -11.08 -8.19 7.11
C GLU A 165 -10.60 -9.09 8.26
N ALA A 166 -10.16 -8.49 9.36
CA ALA A 166 -9.76 -9.23 10.56
C ALA A 166 -10.90 -10.11 11.08
N LYS A 167 -12.12 -9.58 11.18
CA LYS A 167 -13.29 -10.37 11.62
C LYS A 167 -13.57 -11.55 10.68
N GLN A 168 -13.58 -11.33 9.37
CA GLN A 168 -13.80 -12.40 8.39
C GLN A 168 -12.71 -13.47 8.45
N ALA A 169 -11.44 -13.07 8.61
CA ALA A 169 -10.34 -14.00 8.75
C ALA A 169 -10.47 -14.87 10.01
N LEU A 170 -10.89 -14.29 11.14
CA LEU A 170 -11.11 -15.03 12.38
C LEU A 170 -12.31 -15.98 12.30
N GLU A 171 -13.39 -15.58 11.62
CA GLU A 171 -14.53 -16.47 11.36
C GLU A 171 -14.13 -17.67 10.48
N LEU A 172 -13.27 -17.44 9.49
CA LEU A 172 -12.75 -18.50 8.61
C LEU A 172 -11.73 -19.39 9.31
N LEU A 173 -10.92 -18.83 10.22
CA LEU A 173 -9.95 -19.59 11.01
C LEU A 173 -10.62 -20.74 11.78
N GLY A 174 -11.81 -20.51 12.34
CA GLY A 174 -12.58 -21.54 13.03
C GLY A 174 -13.21 -22.60 12.12
N LYS A 175 -13.35 -22.33 10.82
CA LYS A 175 -13.89 -23.26 9.81
C LYS A 175 -12.79 -23.96 9.01
N TRP A 176 -11.54 -23.52 9.16
CA TRP A 176 -10.42 -24.07 8.41
C TRP A 176 -10.12 -25.49 8.87
N LYS A 177 -9.63 -26.33 7.94
CA LYS A 177 -9.06 -27.62 8.29
C LYS A 177 -7.96 -27.41 9.35
N PRO A 178 -7.96 -28.17 10.47
CA PRO A 178 -6.94 -28.03 11.49
C PRO A 178 -5.54 -28.19 10.89
N MET A 179 -4.62 -27.30 11.28
CA MET A 179 -3.24 -27.30 10.76
C MET A 179 -2.32 -28.27 11.50
N ASP A 180 -1.21 -28.65 10.89
CA ASP A 180 -0.18 -29.45 11.52
C ASP A 180 0.54 -28.68 12.64
N VAL A 181 1.13 -29.41 13.58
CA VAL A 181 1.86 -28.83 14.73
C VAL A 181 3.05 -28.00 14.25
N GLU A 182 3.78 -28.48 13.24
CA GLU A 182 4.92 -27.79 12.64
C GLU A 182 4.52 -26.44 12.03
N ASP A 183 3.43 -26.41 11.27
CA ASP A 183 2.90 -25.18 10.65
C ASP A 183 2.41 -24.18 11.70
N SER A 184 1.94 -24.66 12.86
CA SER A 184 1.49 -23.80 13.95
C SER A 184 2.61 -22.98 14.59
N LEU A 185 3.86 -23.45 14.51
CA LEU A 185 5.03 -22.69 14.96
C LEU A 185 5.24 -21.42 14.13
N GLU A 186 4.87 -21.45 12.83
CA GLU A 186 4.95 -20.26 11.97
C GLU A 186 4.02 -19.15 12.47
N LEU A 187 2.84 -19.51 12.98
CA LEU A 187 1.86 -18.56 13.54
C LEU A 187 2.33 -17.90 14.84
N LEU A 188 3.37 -18.43 15.49
CA LEU A 188 3.97 -17.84 16.68
C LEU A 188 5.14 -16.90 16.37
N SER A 189 5.53 -16.77 15.10
CA SER A 189 6.57 -15.83 14.65
C SER A 189 6.14 -14.37 14.81
N SER A 190 7.10 -13.44 14.66
CA SER A 190 6.85 -12.00 14.70
C SER A 190 5.92 -11.48 13.60
N GLN A 191 5.65 -12.28 12.56
CA GLN A 191 4.75 -11.91 11.46
C GLN A 191 3.28 -11.88 11.90
N PHE A 192 2.93 -12.60 12.97
CA PHE A 192 1.57 -12.73 13.46
C PHE A 192 1.46 -12.23 14.90
N THR A 193 0.91 -11.04 15.03
CA THR A 193 0.68 -10.36 16.32
C THR A 193 -0.75 -10.50 16.83
N ASN A 194 -1.68 -11.02 16.01
CA ASN A 194 -3.08 -11.11 16.40
C ASN A 194 -3.29 -12.16 17.53
N PRO A 195 -3.84 -11.78 18.70
CA PRO A 195 -3.99 -12.70 19.83
C PRO A 195 -4.83 -13.94 19.54
N THR A 196 -5.84 -13.82 18.67
CA THR A 196 -6.74 -14.94 18.35
C THR A 196 -6.03 -15.98 17.47
N VAL A 197 -5.20 -15.52 16.52
CA VAL A 197 -4.35 -16.40 15.71
C VAL A 197 -3.33 -17.13 16.59
N ARG A 198 -2.72 -16.42 17.54
CA ARG A 198 -1.76 -17.02 18.48
C ARG A 198 -2.41 -18.03 19.42
N ARG A 199 -3.61 -17.74 19.95
CA ARG A 199 -4.40 -18.72 20.73
C ARG A 199 -4.73 -19.97 19.91
N TYR A 200 -5.07 -19.80 18.63
CA TYR A 200 -5.30 -20.94 17.75
C TYR A 200 -4.03 -21.79 17.61
N ALA A 201 -2.86 -21.18 17.41
CA ALA A 201 -1.58 -21.89 17.35
C ALA A 201 -1.28 -22.67 18.65
N VAL A 202 -1.49 -22.05 19.82
CA VAL A 202 -1.34 -22.72 21.12
C VAL A 202 -2.31 -23.90 21.27
N ALA A 203 -3.56 -23.76 20.82
CA ALA A 203 -4.53 -24.85 20.83
C ALA A 203 -4.13 -26.03 19.91
N ARG A 204 -3.34 -25.77 18.85
CA ARG A 204 -2.73 -26.82 18.02
C ARG A 204 -1.56 -27.50 18.74
N LEU A 205 -0.69 -26.72 19.37
CA LEU A 205 0.44 -27.24 20.16
C LEU A 205 -0.01 -28.11 21.34
N GLN A 206 -1.17 -27.82 21.93
CA GLN A 206 -1.74 -28.64 23.01
C GLN A 206 -2.09 -30.07 22.58
N GLN A 207 -2.18 -30.34 21.28
CA GLN A 207 -2.45 -31.68 20.75
C GLN A 207 -1.19 -32.50 20.49
N ALA A 208 -0.01 -31.89 20.61
CA ALA A 208 1.27 -32.57 20.45
C ALA A 208 1.66 -33.28 21.75
N ASP A 209 2.41 -34.38 21.62
CA ASP A 209 2.96 -35.09 22.77
C ASP A 209 4.12 -34.30 23.41
N ASP A 210 4.42 -34.57 24.68
CA ASP A 210 5.48 -33.88 25.41
C ASP A 210 6.87 -34.04 24.75
N GLU A 211 7.12 -35.20 24.11
CA GLU A 211 8.37 -35.43 23.37
C GLU A 211 8.51 -34.50 22.16
N ASP A 212 7.41 -34.28 21.42
CA ASP A 212 7.37 -33.35 20.29
C ASP A 212 7.52 -31.92 20.76
N LEU A 213 6.84 -31.55 21.86
CA LEU A 213 6.93 -30.21 22.43
C LEU A 213 8.34 -29.88 22.90
N LEU A 214 9.06 -30.86 23.47
CA LEU A 214 10.46 -30.73 23.86
C LEU A 214 11.38 -30.40 22.68
N MET A 215 11.12 -30.95 21.49
CA MET A 215 11.90 -30.65 20.28
C MET A 215 11.80 -29.18 19.86
N TYR A 216 10.67 -28.53 20.15
CA TYR A 216 10.41 -27.14 19.78
C TYR A 216 10.54 -26.14 20.95
N LEU A 217 10.91 -26.61 22.15
CA LEU A 217 10.87 -25.83 23.37
C LEU A 217 11.67 -24.52 23.27
N LEU A 218 12.85 -24.56 22.66
CA LEU A 218 13.68 -23.36 22.49
C LEU A 218 12.96 -22.31 21.64
N GLN A 219 12.34 -22.73 20.54
CA GLN A 219 11.60 -21.88 19.62
C GLN A 219 10.36 -21.30 20.31
N LEU A 220 9.67 -22.09 21.12
CA LEU A 220 8.52 -21.64 21.92
C LEU A 220 8.93 -20.57 22.95
N VAL A 221 10.06 -20.76 23.64
CA VAL A 221 10.61 -19.75 24.55
C VAL A 221 10.99 -18.48 23.80
N GLN A 222 11.55 -18.59 22.58
CA GLN A 222 11.81 -17.40 21.76
C GLN A 222 10.52 -16.70 21.30
N ALA A 223 9.45 -17.44 21.04
CA ALA A 223 8.18 -16.88 20.59
C ALA A 223 7.51 -16.00 21.66
N LEU A 224 7.82 -16.20 22.95
CA LEU A 224 7.34 -15.34 24.04
C LEU A 224 7.75 -13.87 23.87
N LYS A 225 8.83 -13.59 23.14
CA LYS A 225 9.26 -12.21 22.86
C LYS A 225 8.24 -11.42 22.02
N TYR A 226 7.33 -12.11 21.34
CA TYR A 226 6.33 -11.52 20.45
C TYR A 226 4.92 -11.53 21.06
N GLU A 227 4.77 -12.02 22.30
CA GLU A 227 3.50 -11.94 23.01
C GLU A 227 3.25 -10.52 23.53
N ASN A 228 1.98 -10.15 23.57
CA ASN A 228 1.56 -8.96 24.29
C ASN A 228 1.25 -9.36 25.74
N PHE A 229 1.96 -8.77 26.70
CA PHE A 229 1.83 -9.07 28.13
C PHE A 229 0.82 -8.16 28.86
N ASP A 230 0.32 -7.14 28.18
CA ASP A 230 -0.64 -6.17 28.70
C ASP A 230 -2.10 -6.59 28.51
#